data_AF-X0VBS1-F1
#
_entry.id   AF-X0VBS1-F1
#
_cell.length_a   1.000
_cell.length_b   1.000
_cell.length_c   1.000
_cell.angle_alpha   90.00
_cell.angle_beta   90.00
_cell.angle_gamma   90.00
#
_symmetry.space_group_name_H-M   'P 1'
#
loop_
_entity.id
_entity.type
_entity.pdbx_description
1 polymer ?
#
loop_
_entity_poly.entity_id
_entity_poly.type
_entity_poly.pdbx_seq_one_letter_code
_entity_poly.pdbx_strand_id
1 'polypeptide(L)'
;PETSIHCCAGSAGSAEAAVQAISSADAVVIDSTALATLFVLDELSLLQAMPMKCVVASGTLDELRGYLHSLEYGNREHKILAKEEGKYVWISVSAQDAARYRRRVSSLIETVEKICAVEPGTALADVTPEERSRLVELFGQSGAESVALARGQRRLLWADDLALGAIAEKECGVSRVWTQAVVTWLAGREHIGTGDADEVTVKLLVAGYFFTSLGPSAVLRAAQKASWDPSAAPLTAVAEHLVLPMIDGRKVWWVVGQSLALLWRQASV
;
A
#
# COMPACT_ATOMS: atom_id res chain seq x y z
N PRO A 1 -6.84 -6.39 13.68
CA PRO A 1 -5.42 -6.82 13.60
C PRO A 1 -4.64 -6.36 14.84
N GLU A 2 -3.92 -7.25 15.54
CA GLU A 2 -3.09 -6.87 16.71
C GLU A 2 -1.84 -6.05 16.32
N THR A 3 -1.53 -5.94 15.03
CA THR A 3 -0.43 -5.12 14.49
C THR A 3 -0.97 -4.28 13.33
N SER A 4 -0.79 -2.96 13.40
CA SER A 4 -1.23 -2.00 12.38
C SER A 4 -0.11 -1.68 11.39
N ILE A 5 -0.46 -1.50 10.12
CA ILE A 5 0.48 -1.08 9.07
C ILE A 5 0.53 0.46 9.07
N HIS A 6 1.70 1.03 9.36
CA HIS A 6 1.88 2.47 9.40
C HIS A 6 2.52 2.95 8.11
N CYS A 7 1.80 3.74 7.30
CA CYS A 7 2.32 4.40 6.09
C CYS A 7 2.38 5.94 6.23
N CYS A 8 1.44 6.53 6.99
CA CYS A 8 1.37 7.95 7.27
C CYS A 8 0.86 8.21 8.70
N ALA A 9 1.17 9.39 9.24
CA ALA A 9 0.72 9.81 10.56
C ALA A 9 -0.70 10.43 10.57
N GLY A 10 -1.35 10.53 9.41
CA GLY A 10 -2.74 10.99 9.29
C GLY A 10 -2.99 12.50 9.35
N SER A 11 -1.95 13.34 9.24
CA SER A 11 -2.13 14.79 9.20
C SER A 11 -2.56 15.27 7.81
N ALA A 12 -3.55 16.17 7.74
CA ALA A 12 -4.07 16.69 6.46
C ALA A 12 -2.96 17.33 5.59
N GLY A 13 -2.03 18.06 6.21
CA GLY A 13 -0.89 18.66 5.51
C GLY A 13 0.05 17.63 4.87
N SER A 14 0.16 16.41 5.42
CA SER A 14 0.98 15.36 4.81
C SER A 14 0.36 14.79 3.52
N ALA A 15 -0.97 14.71 3.46
CA ALA A 15 -1.68 14.22 2.27
C ALA A 15 -1.63 15.23 1.12
N GLU A 16 -1.85 16.52 1.41
CA GLU A 16 -1.73 17.58 0.41
C GLU A 16 -0.32 17.69 -0.16
N ALA A 17 0.70 17.64 0.71
CA ALA A 17 2.11 17.64 0.29
C ALA A 17 2.42 16.44 -0.61
N ALA A 18 1.93 15.25 -0.28
CA ALA A 18 2.12 14.05 -1.11
C ALA A 18 1.46 14.19 -2.49
N VAL A 19 0.23 14.72 -2.56
CA VAL A 19 -0.51 14.99 -3.81
C VAL A 19 0.20 16.06 -4.66
N GLN A 20 0.80 17.06 -4.04
CA GLN A 20 1.61 18.06 -4.73
C GLN A 20 2.93 17.46 -5.24
N ALA A 21 3.59 16.61 -4.46
CA ALA A 21 4.84 15.97 -4.82
C ALA A 21 4.67 15.07 -6.05
N ILE A 22 3.65 14.20 -6.07
CA ILE A 22 3.35 13.35 -7.24
C ILE A 22 2.96 14.15 -8.48
N SER A 23 2.34 15.33 -8.31
CA SER A 23 2.01 16.22 -9.43
C SER A 23 3.21 16.86 -10.10
N SER A 24 4.34 16.97 -9.38
CA SER A 24 5.55 17.62 -9.87
C SER A 24 6.66 16.64 -10.28
N ALA A 25 6.49 15.35 -10.03
CA ALA A 25 7.43 14.32 -10.40
C ALA A 25 7.27 13.88 -11.88
N ASP A 26 8.35 13.37 -12.48
CA ASP A 26 8.38 12.77 -13.82
C ASP A 26 8.39 11.23 -13.75
N ALA A 27 8.83 10.68 -12.61
CA ALA A 27 8.86 9.25 -12.35
C ALA A 27 8.59 8.94 -10.88
N VAL A 28 8.00 7.78 -10.63
CA VAL A 28 7.80 7.22 -9.30
C VAL A 28 8.67 5.98 -9.13
N VAL A 29 9.49 5.97 -8.09
CA VAL A 29 10.30 4.82 -7.68
C VAL A 29 9.49 4.04 -6.65
N ILE A 30 9.16 2.79 -6.96
CA ILE A 30 8.28 1.96 -6.16
C ILE A 30 9.13 1.04 -5.29
N ASP A 31 8.99 1.20 -3.99
CA ASP A 31 9.66 0.38 -2.99
C ASP A 31 8.94 -0.98 -2.80
N SER A 32 9.64 -1.97 -2.22
CA SER A 32 9.10 -3.30 -1.94
C SER A 32 7.84 -3.26 -1.07
N THR A 33 7.73 -2.31 -0.14
CA THR A 33 6.56 -2.15 0.75
C THR A 33 5.31 -1.71 -0.01
N ALA A 34 5.46 -0.84 -1.00
CA ALA A 34 4.36 -0.45 -1.89
C ALA A 34 3.96 -1.61 -2.82
N LEU A 35 4.93 -2.35 -3.38
CA LEU A 35 4.63 -3.55 -4.16
C LEU A 35 3.92 -4.63 -3.35
N ALA A 36 4.34 -4.84 -2.10
CA ALA A 36 3.67 -5.75 -1.17
C ALA A 36 2.23 -5.32 -0.91
N THR A 37 2.00 -4.02 -0.73
CA THR A 37 0.66 -3.44 -0.60
C THR A 37 -0.19 -3.77 -1.83
N LEU A 38 0.27 -3.39 -3.03
CA LEU A 38 -0.46 -3.66 -4.28
C LEU A 38 -0.74 -5.16 -4.49
N PHE A 39 0.20 -6.02 -4.11
CA PHE A 39 0.06 -7.46 -4.19
C PHE A 39 -0.99 -8.01 -3.22
N VAL A 40 -1.01 -7.53 -1.97
CA VAL A 40 -1.99 -7.94 -0.95
C VAL A 40 -3.41 -7.49 -1.34
N LEU A 41 -3.54 -6.28 -1.88
CA LEU A 41 -4.84 -5.72 -2.28
C LEU A 41 -5.33 -6.25 -3.64
N ASP A 42 -4.48 -6.93 -4.41
CA ASP A 42 -4.73 -7.35 -5.80
C ASP A 42 -4.98 -6.15 -6.74
N GLU A 43 -4.14 -5.12 -6.63
CA GLU A 43 -4.31 -3.80 -7.27
C GLU A 43 -3.09 -3.38 -8.12
N LEU A 44 -2.41 -4.34 -8.75
CA LEU A 44 -1.28 -4.05 -9.65
C LEU A 44 -1.69 -3.24 -10.89
N SER A 45 -2.99 -3.20 -11.21
CA SER A 45 -3.57 -2.32 -12.23
C SER A 45 -3.28 -0.83 -11.97
N LEU A 46 -3.07 -0.42 -10.71
CA LEU A 46 -2.68 0.95 -10.37
C LEU A 46 -1.37 1.36 -11.03
N LEU A 47 -0.44 0.42 -11.26
CA LEU A 47 0.80 0.68 -11.98
C LEU A 47 0.55 1.05 -13.45
N GLN A 48 -0.48 0.48 -14.07
CA GLN A 48 -0.87 0.79 -15.45
C GLN A 48 -1.61 2.12 -15.56
N ALA A 49 -2.33 2.50 -14.52
CA ALA A 49 -3.06 3.77 -14.46
C ALA A 49 -2.13 4.97 -14.24
N MET A 50 -0.88 4.75 -13.81
CA MET A 50 0.09 5.83 -13.61
C MET A 50 0.44 6.50 -14.95
N PRO A 51 0.20 7.82 -15.10
CA PRO A 51 0.51 8.55 -16.34
C PRO A 51 1.99 8.91 -16.46
N MET A 52 2.84 8.39 -15.57
CA MET A 52 4.26 8.71 -15.47
C MET A 52 5.07 7.43 -15.34
N LYS A 53 6.39 7.54 -15.51
CA LYS A 53 7.27 6.37 -15.48
C LYS A 53 7.27 5.73 -14.09
N CYS A 54 6.88 4.46 -14.01
CA CYS A 54 7.11 3.63 -12.84
C CYS A 54 8.51 3.01 -12.92
N VAL A 55 9.27 3.12 -11.84
CA VAL A 55 10.65 2.63 -11.72
C VAL A 55 10.73 1.69 -10.52
N VAL A 56 11.43 0.57 -10.66
CA VAL A 56 11.72 -0.37 -9.57
C VAL A 56 13.21 -0.66 -9.56
N ALA A 57 13.82 -0.73 -8.38
CA ALA A 57 15.22 -1.13 -8.22
C ALA A 57 15.41 -2.61 -8.61
N SER A 58 16.52 -2.96 -9.25
CA SER A 58 16.87 -4.35 -9.53
C SER A 58 16.90 -5.21 -8.26
N GLY A 59 17.41 -4.67 -7.14
CA GLY A 59 17.44 -5.37 -5.86
C GLY A 59 16.06 -5.73 -5.33
N THR A 60 15.03 -4.92 -5.61
CA THR A 60 13.63 -5.24 -5.26
C THR A 60 13.13 -6.46 -6.02
N LEU A 61 13.45 -6.59 -7.31
CA LEU A 61 13.11 -7.79 -8.08
C LEU A 61 13.94 -9.00 -7.65
N ASP A 62 15.21 -8.82 -7.31
CA ASP A 62 16.07 -9.90 -6.83
C ASP A 62 15.57 -10.43 -5.48
N GLU A 63 15.08 -9.56 -4.60
CA GLU A 63 14.40 -9.96 -3.36
C GLU A 63 13.14 -10.78 -3.64
N LEU A 64 12.28 -10.33 -4.55
CA LEU A 64 11.07 -11.07 -4.94
C LEU A 64 11.38 -12.43 -5.58
N ARG A 65 12.41 -12.50 -6.42
CA ARG A 65 12.88 -13.76 -7.03
C ARG A 65 13.49 -14.70 -5.98
N GLY A 66 14.27 -14.16 -5.04
CA GLY A 66 14.79 -14.91 -3.90
C GLY A 66 13.65 -15.47 -3.03
N TYR A 67 12.62 -14.65 -2.79
CA TYR A 67 11.41 -15.09 -2.10
C TYR A 67 10.67 -16.18 -2.89
N LEU A 68 10.47 -16.00 -4.19
CA LEU A 68 9.85 -17.00 -5.06
C LEU A 68 10.61 -18.34 -5.00
N HIS A 69 11.93 -18.30 -5.08
CA HIS A 69 12.78 -19.49 -4.97
C HIS A 69 12.65 -20.15 -3.60
N SER A 70 12.56 -19.38 -2.51
CA SER A 70 12.32 -19.93 -1.17
C SER A 70 10.98 -20.68 -1.07
N LEU A 71 9.95 -20.21 -1.79
CA LEU A 71 8.65 -20.88 -1.85
C LEU A 71 8.70 -22.22 -2.60
N GLU A 72 9.69 -22.45 -3.47
CA GLU A 72 9.87 -23.72 -4.18
C GLU A 72 10.30 -24.85 -3.25
N TYR A 73 11.11 -24.55 -2.23
CA TYR A 73 11.52 -25.53 -1.21
C TYR A 73 10.42 -25.79 -0.17
N GLY A 74 9.48 -24.86 -0.01
CA GLY A 74 8.30 -24.98 0.86
C GLY A 74 7.12 -25.78 0.29
N ASN A 75 7.31 -26.51 -0.82
CA ASN A 75 6.25 -27.15 -1.61
C ASN A 75 5.60 -28.40 -0.96
N ARG A 76 5.69 -28.53 0.36
CA ARG A 76 5.07 -29.61 1.13
C ARG A 76 3.95 -29.03 1.98
N GLU A 77 2.92 -29.84 2.23
CA GLU A 77 1.95 -29.52 3.27
C GLU A 77 2.70 -29.20 4.56
N HIS A 78 2.44 -28.01 5.08
CA HIS A 78 3.05 -27.55 6.31
C HIS A 78 1.99 -26.87 7.16
N LYS A 79 2.19 -26.96 8.47
CA LYS A 79 1.32 -26.30 9.43
C LYS A 79 1.99 -25.01 9.87
N ILE A 80 1.29 -23.90 9.68
CA ILE A 80 1.69 -22.60 10.21
C ILE A 80 0.96 -22.41 11.53
N LEU A 81 1.71 -22.03 12.57
CA LEU A 81 1.11 -21.57 13.81
C LEU A 81 0.64 -20.14 13.59
N ALA A 82 -0.67 -19.92 13.57
CA ALA A 82 -1.28 -18.60 13.45
C ALA A 82 -1.99 -18.23 14.75
N LYS A 83 -2.16 -16.93 15.00
CA LYS A 83 -2.94 -16.43 16.14
C LYS A 83 -4.25 -15.84 15.60
N GLU A 84 -5.35 -16.53 15.82
CA GLU A 84 -6.71 -16.07 15.49
C GLU A 84 -7.48 -15.79 16.78
N GLU A 85 -8.05 -14.59 16.92
CA GLU A 85 -8.84 -14.18 18.10
C GLU A 85 -8.17 -14.44 19.45
N GLY A 86 -6.84 -14.24 19.53
CA GLY A 86 -6.07 -14.46 20.75
C GLY A 86 -5.69 -15.93 21.02
N LYS A 87 -6.09 -16.87 20.15
CA LYS A 87 -5.77 -18.31 20.26
C LYS A 87 -4.79 -18.73 19.19
N TYR A 88 -3.83 -19.57 19.57
CA TYR A 88 -2.93 -20.18 18.62
C TYR A 88 -3.61 -21.36 17.92
N VAL A 89 -3.76 -21.27 16.60
CA VAL A 89 -4.35 -22.29 15.74
C VAL A 89 -3.32 -22.78 14.73
N TRP A 90 -3.34 -24.07 14.44
CA TRP A 90 -2.52 -24.66 13.39
C TRP A 90 -3.27 -24.60 12.06
N ILE A 91 -2.82 -23.75 11.15
CA ILE A 91 -3.36 -23.66 9.80
C ILE A 91 -2.56 -24.60 8.90
N SER A 92 -3.23 -25.59 8.31
CA SER A 92 -2.60 -26.47 7.32
C SER A 92 -2.64 -25.78 5.97
N VAL A 93 -1.48 -25.50 5.39
CA VAL A 93 -1.37 -24.97 4.03
C VAL A 93 -1.37 -26.15 3.08
N SER A 94 -2.40 -26.24 2.23
CA SER A 94 -2.48 -27.27 1.20
C SER A 94 -1.43 -27.04 0.12
N ALA A 95 -1.00 -28.11 -0.56
CA ALA A 95 -0.11 -27.98 -1.72
C ALA A 95 -0.73 -27.10 -2.84
N GLN A 96 -2.06 -27.10 -2.95
CA GLN A 96 -2.79 -26.28 -3.92
C GLN A 96 -2.71 -24.78 -3.58
N ASP A 97 -2.87 -24.42 -2.30
CA ASP A 97 -2.77 -23.04 -1.85
C ASP A 97 -1.34 -22.52 -1.98
N ALA A 98 -0.34 -23.33 -1.63
CA ALA A 98 1.06 -23.02 -1.85
C ALA A 98 1.37 -22.77 -3.34
N ALA A 99 0.87 -23.65 -4.24
CA ALA A 99 1.04 -23.49 -5.68
C ALA A 99 0.30 -22.26 -6.24
N ARG A 100 -0.89 -21.93 -5.71
CA ARG A 100 -1.63 -20.72 -6.08
C ARG A 100 -0.88 -19.47 -5.63
N TYR A 101 -0.37 -19.43 -4.40
CA TYR A 101 0.40 -18.31 -3.89
C TYR A 101 1.69 -18.10 -4.69
N ARG A 102 2.43 -19.17 -5.00
CA ARG A 102 3.62 -19.12 -5.87
C ARG A 102 3.30 -18.51 -7.24
N ARG A 103 2.21 -18.93 -7.88
CA ARG A 103 1.77 -18.36 -9.17
C ARG A 103 1.45 -16.88 -9.06
N ARG A 104 0.83 -16.44 -7.95
CA ARG A 104 0.60 -15.01 -7.71
C ARG A 104 1.92 -14.24 -7.62
N VAL A 105 2.92 -14.74 -6.89
CA VAL A 105 4.24 -14.09 -6.79
C VAL A 105 4.97 -14.07 -8.13
N SER A 106 4.94 -15.16 -8.91
CA SER A 106 5.49 -15.17 -10.28
C SER A 106 4.83 -14.12 -11.17
N SER A 107 3.49 -14.05 -11.14
CA SER A 107 2.73 -13.08 -11.91
C SER A 107 3.01 -11.63 -11.47
N LEU A 108 3.28 -11.38 -10.19
CA LEU A 108 3.71 -10.08 -9.69
C LEU A 108 5.04 -9.68 -10.36
N ILE A 109 6.04 -10.55 -10.32
CA ILE A 109 7.37 -10.29 -10.91
C ILE A 109 7.23 -9.97 -12.41
N GLU A 110 6.54 -10.83 -13.16
CA GLU A 110 6.32 -10.63 -14.60
C GLU A 110 5.58 -9.32 -14.91
N THR A 111 4.60 -8.96 -14.07
CA THR A 111 3.82 -7.72 -14.24
C THR A 111 4.68 -6.49 -13.97
N VAL A 112 5.50 -6.52 -12.92
CA VAL A 112 6.41 -5.43 -12.58
C VAL A 112 7.47 -5.25 -13.66
N GLU A 113 8.09 -6.33 -14.15
CA GLU A 113 9.07 -6.26 -15.25
C GLU A 113 8.47 -5.71 -16.55
N LYS A 114 7.20 -6.01 -16.81
CA LYS A 114 6.49 -5.55 -18.01
C LYS A 114 6.10 -4.07 -17.94
N ILE A 115 5.65 -3.59 -16.78
CA ILE A 115 5.08 -2.25 -16.63
C ILE A 115 6.14 -1.24 -16.18
N CYS A 116 7.01 -1.64 -15.25
CA CYS A 116 7.98 -0.76 -14.64
C CYS A 116 9.32 -0.82 -15.38
N ALA A 117 10.02 0.31 -15.42
CA ALA A 117 11.42 0.32 -15.76
C ALA A 117 12.24 -0.22 -14.59
N VAL A 118 12.99 -1.29 -14.85
CA VAL A 118 13.93 -1.85 -13.88
C VAL A 118 15.25 -1.10 -13.99
N GLU A 119 15.60 -0.34 -12.95
CA GLU A 119 16.86 0.42 -12.90
C GLU A 119 17.85 -0.26 -11.94
N PRO A 120 19.14 -0.33 -12.29
CA PRO A 120 20.14 -0.94 -11.42
C PRO A 120 20.35 -0.10 -10.16
N GLY A 121 20.66 -0.77 -9.05
CA GLY A 121 21.00 -0.14 -7.76
C GLY A 121 22.25 0.74 -7.74
N THR A 122 22.85 1.05 -8.90
CA THR A 122 24.06 1.86 -9.03
C THR A 122 23.94 3.26 -8.44
N ALA A 123 22.73 3.81 -8.29
CA ALA A 123 22.50 5.08 -7.62
C ALA A 123 22.97 5.08 -6.15
N LEU A 124 23.05 3.90 -5.50
CA LEU A 124 23.66 3.79 -4.18
C LEU A 124 25.14 4.17 -4.17
N ALA A 125 25.84 4.06 -5.30
CA ALA A 125 27.25 4.42 -5.41
C ALA A 125 27.51 5.89 -5.05
N ASP A 126 26.55 6.77 -5.33
CA ASP A 126 26.61 8.21 -5.07
C ASP A 126 26.25 8.58 -3.62
N VAL A 127 25.74 7.61 -2.85
CA VAL A 127 25.45 7.75 -1.41
C VAL A 127 26.73 7.47 -0.61
N THR A 128 26.98 8.28 0.43
CA THR A 128 28.17 8.12 1.29
C THR A 128 28.20 6.72 1.92
N PRO A 129 29.40 6.15 2.18
CA PRO A 129 29.49 4.81 2.76
C PRO A 129 28.73 4.64 4.08
N GLU A 130 28.74 5.67 4.93
CA GLU A 130 28.06 5.68 6.23
C GLU A 130 26.53 5.71 6.05
N GLU A 131 26.01 6.60 5.20
CA GLU A 131 24.58 6.69 4.90
C GLU A 131 24.09 5.40 4.23
N ARG A 132 24.87 4.87 3.28
CA ARG A 132 24.57 3.60 2.59
C ARG A 132 24.46 2.45 3.59
N SER A 133 25.47 2.28 4.46
CA SER A 133 25.50 1.19 5.43
C SER A 133 24.29 1.25 6.35
N ARG A 134 23.94 2.45 6.80
CA ARG A 134 22.77 2.67 7.65
C ARG A 134 21.44 2.37 6.94
N LEU A 135 21.28 2.82 5.70
CA LEU A 135 20.06 2.54 4.92
C LEU A 135 19.89 1.04 4.67
N VAL A 136 20.98 0.33 4.33
CA VAL A 136 20.96 -1.12 4.12
C VAL A 136 20.67 -1.87 5.42
N GLU A 137 21.22 -1.43 6.55
CA GLU A 137 20.94 -2.04 7.85
C GLU A 137 19.47 -1.88 8.26
N LEU A 138 18.87 -0.71 8.01
CA LEU A 138 17.49 -0.42 8.41
C LEU A 138 16.44 -1.03 7.46
N PHE A 139 16.70 -0.99 6.15
CA PHE A 139 15.68 -1.26 5.13
C PHE A 139 16.06 -2.37 4.16
N GLY A 140 17.22 -2.99 4.36
CA GLY A 140 17.78 -3.93 3.41
C GLY A 140 18.31 -3.24 2.15
N GLN A 141 18.91 -4.05 1.28
CA GLN A 141 19.51 -3.58 0.03
C GLN A 141 18.47 -2.95 -0.91
N SER A 142 17.30 -3.57 -1.07
CA SER A 142 16.22 -3.11 -1.95
C SER A 142 15.65 -1.75 -1.52
N GLY A 143 15.40 -1.57 -0.23
CA GLY A 143 14.93 -0.30 0.34
C GLY A 143 15.96 0.81 0.16
N ALA A 144 17.24 0.54 0.43
CA ALA A 144 18.32 1.49 0.22
C ALA A 144 18.44 1.91 -1.26
N GLU A 145 18.38 0.95 -2.19
CA GLU A 145 18.40 1.23 -3.64
C GLU A 145 17.21 2.08 -4.07
N SER A 146 16.01 1.80 -3.57
CA SER A 146 14.80 2.56 -3.89
C SER A 146 14.91 4.01 -3.43
N VAL A 147 15.42 4.24 -2.21
CA VAL A 147 15.69 5.59 -1.70
C VAL A 147 16.73 6.30 -2.57
N ALA A 148 17.83 5.65 -2.90
CA ALA A 148 18.88 6.24 -3.73
C ALA A 148 18.41 6.60 -5.14
N LEU A 149 17.62 5.72 -5.78
CA LEU A 149 17.02 5.99 -7.09
C LEU A 149 16.03 7.17 -7.04
N ALA A 150 15.32 7.33 -5.93
CA ALA A 150 14.35 8.41 -5.73
C ALA A 150 15.01 9.77 -5.45
N ARG A 151 16.30 9.82 -5.10
CA ARG A 151 17.07 11.08 -5.00
C ARG A 151 17.34 11.74 -6.36
N GLY A 152 17.13 11.01 -7.46
CA GLY A 152 17.23 11.57 -8.80
C GLY A 152 16.29 12.76 -9.02
N GLN A 153 16.65 13.66 -9.93
CA GLN A 153 15.85 14.86 -10.19
C GLN A 153 14.41 14.50 -10.58
N ARG A 154 13.45 15.19 -9.95
CA ARG A 154 12.01 15.06 -10.23
C ARG A 154 11.47 13.64 -10.06
N ARG A 155 12.07 12.85 -9.16
CA ARG A 155 11.59 11.52 -8.78
C ARG A 155 10.90 11.55 -7.42
N LEU A 156 9.98 10.62 -7.23
CA LEU A 156 9.20 10.45 -6.02
C LEU A 156 9.35 9.01 -5.53
N LEU A 157 9.49 8.81 -4.22
CA LEU A 157 9.47 7.49 -3.61
C LEU A 157 8.03 7.09 -3.29
N TRP A 158 7.56 5.95 -3.79
CA TRP A 158 6.32 5.32 -3.36
C TRP A 158 6.63 4.19 -2.39
N ALA A 159 6.32 4.42 -1.12
CA ALA A 159 6.51 3.45 -0.04
C ALA A 159 5.33 3.48 0.94
N ASP A 160 4.93 2.31 1.42
CA ASP A 160 3.87 2.16 2.42
C ASP A 160 4.41 1.88 3.83
N ASP A 161 5.73 1.84 4.01
CA ASP A 161 6.38 1.83 5.32
C ASP A 161 6.69 3.26 5.79
N LEU A 162 6.18 3.61 6.99
CA LEU A 162 6.34 4.93 7.58
C LEU A 162 7.79 5.22 7.97
N ALA A 163 8.55 4.24 8.47
CA ALA A 163 9.91 4.46 8.94
C ALA A 163 10.85 4.75 7.75
N LEU A 164 10.76 3.94 6.71
CA LEU A 164 11.46 4.12 5.44
C LEU A 164 11.09 5.46 4.83
N GLY A 165 9.80 5.76 4.70
CA GLY A 165 9.32 7.02 4.15
C GLY A 165 9.83 8.24 4.93
N ALA A 166 9.72 8.22 6.26
CA ALA A 166 10.11 9.34 7.11
C ALA A 166 11.64 9.57 7.12
N ILE A 167 12.44 8.50 7.10
CA ILE A 167 13.91 8.61 7.03
C ILE A 167 14.33 9.09 5.65
N ALA A 168 13.74 8.58 4.56
CA ALA A 168 14.02 9.04 3.21
C ALA A 168 13.72 10.55 3.03
N GLU A 169 12.59 11.03 3.56
CA GLU A 169 12.25 12.46 3.53
C GLU A 169 13.23 13.32 4.34
N LYS A 170 13.45 12.96 5.61
CA LYS A 170 14.19 13.81 6.55
C LYS A 170 15.69 13.79 6.33
N GLU A 171 16.24 12.64 5.96
CA GLU A 171 17.69 12.43 5.93
C GLU A 171 18.24 12.41 4.49
N CYS A 172 17.46 11.91 3.53
CA CYS A 172 17.91 11.79 2.14
C CYS A 172 17.35 12.86 1.20
N GLY A 173 16.44 13.73 1.69
CA GLY A 173 15.80 14.79 0.91
C GLY A 173 14.87 14.27 -0.20
N VAL A 174 14.37 13.05 -0.04
CA VAL A 174 13.51 12.39 -1.03
C VAL A 174 12.05 12.70 -0.74
N SER A 175 11.31 13.18 -1.73
CA SER A 175 9.85 13.31 -1.58
C SER A 175 9.19 11.94 -1.63
N ARG A 176 8.14 11.71 -0.83
CA ARG A 176 7.44 10.41 -0.79
C ARG A 176 5.94 10.50 -1.03
N VAL A 177 5.36 9.36 -1.39
CA VAL A 177 3.92 9.07 -1.45
C VAL A 177 3.66 7.65 -0.98
N TRP A 178 2.42 7.37 -0.58
CA TRP A 178 1.95 6.04 -0.17
C TRP A 178 0.69 5.68 -0.97
N THR A 179 0.28 4.41 -0.93
CA THR A 179 -0.73 3.86 -1.84
C THR A 179 -2.04 4.64 -1.82
N GLN A 180 -2.55 5.02 -0.64
CA GLN A 180 -3.79 5.80 -0.56
C GLN A 180 -3.66 7.18 -1.23
N ALA A 181 -2.51 7.85 -1.10
CA ALA A 181 -2.28 9.15 -1.73
C ALA A 181 -2.17 9.01 -3.25
N VAL A 182 -1.55 7.95 -3.76
CA VAL A 182 -1.51 7.63 -5.20
C VAL A 182 -2.91 7.43 -5.75
N VAL A 183 -3.72 6.59 -5.09
CA VAL A 183 -5.12 6.32 -5.48
C VAL A 183 -5.95 7.59 -5.49
N THR A 184 -5.83 8.42 -4.45
CA THR A 184 -6.54 9.70 -4.34
C THR A 184 -6.17 10.62 -5.49
N TRP A 185 -4.88 10.70 -5.83
CA TRP A 185 -4.39 11.52 -6.93
C TRP A 185 -4.84 11.00 -8.31
N LEU A 186 -4.80 9.69 -8.54
CA LEU A 186 -5.26 9.07 -9.78
C LEU A 186 -6.76 9.31 -9.99
N ALA A 187 -7.57 9.14 -8.94
CA ALA A 187 -9.00 9.39 -9.00
C ALA A 187 -9.33 10.87 -9.23
N GLY A 188 -8.61 11.78 -8.56
CA GLY A 188 -8.76 13.22 -8.75
C GLY A 188 -8.36 13.72 -10.14
N ARG A 189 -7.67 12.88 -10.94
CA ARG A 189 -7.31 13.13 -12.33
C ARG A 189 -8.02 12.22 -13.34
N GLU A 190 -9.03 11.49 -12.88
CA GLU A 190 -9.86 10.61 -13.71
C GLU A 190 -9.05 9.48 -14.41
N HIS A 191 -7.87 9.13 -13.89
CA HIS A 191 -7.10 7.98 -14.37
C HIS A 191 -7.68 6.65 -13.88
N ILE A 192 -8.42 6.68 -12.76
CA ILE A 192 -9.22 5.57 -12.23
C ILE A 192 -10.61 6.08 -11.84
N GLY A 193 -11.60 5.19 -11.80
CA GLY A 193 -12.93 5.54 -11.33
C GLY A 193 -12.95 5.82 -9.83
N THR A 194 -13.87 6.68 -9.39
CA THR A 194 -14.10 6.94 -7.95
C THR A 194 -14.49 5.66 -7.21
N GLY A 195 -15.26 4.77 -7.85
CA GLY A 195 -15.61 3.46 -7.30
C GLY A 195 -14.41 2.54 -7.09
N ASP A 196 -13.41 2.58 -7.98
CA ASP A 196 -12.18 1.81 -7.83
C ASP A 196 -11.34 2.37 -6.68
N ALA A 197 -11.27 3.70 -6.56
CA ALA A 197 -10.58 4.36 -5.46
C ALA A 197 -11.20 4.04 -4.09
N ASP A 198 -12.54 4.02 -4.01
CA ASP A 198 -13.27 3.59 -2.82
C ASP A 198 -12.96 2.13 -2.48
N GLU A 199 -12.92 1.26 -3.48
CA GLU A 199 -12.62 -0.16 -3.31
C GLU A 199 -11.20 -0.36 -2.72
N VAL A 200 -10.19 0.32 -3.27
CA VAL A 200 -8.82 0.27 -2.72
C VAL A 200 -8.78 0.82 -1.29
N THR A 201 -9.50 1.91 -1.02
CA THR A 201 -9.58 2.50 0.33
C THR A 201 -10.17 1.52 1.33
N VAL A 202 -11.24 0.82 0.96
CA VAL A 202 -11.86 -0.22 1.80
C VAL A 202 -10.92 -1.41 2.00
N LYS A 203 -10.18 -1.84 0.97
CA LYS A 203 -9.20 -2.92 1.10
C LYS A 203 -8.04 -2.54 2.02
N LEU A 204 -7.49 -1.32 1.92
CA LEU A 204 -6.45 -0.79 2.81
C LEU A 204 -6.93 -0.81 4.28
N LEU A 205 -8.17 -0.39 4.50
CA LEU A 205 -8.77 -0.41 5.83
C LEU A 205 -8.82 -1.83 6.41
N VAL A 206 -9.34 -2.80 5.65
CA VAL A 206 -9.42 -4.20 6.08
C VAL A 206 -8.04 -4.83 6.26
N ALA A 207 -7.05 -4.42 5.46
CA ALA A 207 -5.66 -4.86 5.60
C ALA A 207 -4.98 -4.34 6.89
N GLY A 208 -5.64 -3.45 7.65
CA GLY A 208 -5.14 -2.99 8.94
C GLY A 208 -4.21 -1.79 8.86
N TYR A 209 -4.33 -0.96 7.82
CA TYR A 209 -3.60 0.29 7.75
C TYR A 209 -4.04 1.22 8.86
N PHE A 210 -3.06 1.65 9.67
CA PHE A 210 -3.25 2.44 10.89
C PHE A 210 -4.09 3.70 10.65
N PHE A 211 -3.80 4.40 9.55
CA PHE A 211 -4.56 5.54 9.11
C PHE A 211 -4.99 5.34 7.66
N THR A 212 -6.30 5.48 7.41
CA THR A 212 -6.90 5.43 6.08
C THR A 212 -7.91 6.57 5.99
N SER A 213 -7.67 7.55 5.12
CA SER A 213 -8.61 8.65 4.88
C SER A 213 -9.91 8.13 4.27
N LEU A 214 -10.97 8.05 5.07
CA LEU A 214 -12.25 7.49 4.65
C LEU A 214 -13.21 8.59 4.15
N GLY A 215 -13.74 8.41 2.94
CA GLY A 215 -14.79 9.26 2.37
C GLY A 215 -16.20 8.64 2.50
N PRO A 216 -17.27 9.42 2.30
CA PRO A 216 -18.65 8.92 2.39
C PRO A 216 -18.98 7.81 1.38
N SER A 217 -18.41 7.88 0.18
CA SER A 217 -18.59 6.89 -0.88
C SER A 217 -17.94 5.54 -0.51
N ALA A 218 -16.76 5.57 0.11
CA ALA A 218 -16.09 4.39 0.64
C ALA A 218 -16.87 3.73 1.80
N VAL A 219 -17.52 4.52 2.68
CA VAL A 219 -18.44 3.98 3.70
C VAL A 219 -19.61 3.24 3.04
N LEU A 220 -20.23 3.84 2.02
CA LEU A 220 -21.31 3.20 1.28
C LEU A 220 -20.84 1.90 0.61
N ARG A 221 -19.66 1.93 -0.03
CA ARG A 221 -19.03 0.75 -0.65
C ARG A 221 -18.85 -0.36 0.38
N ALA A 222 -18.32 -0.03 1.55
CA ALA A 222 -18.11 -0.99 2.62
C ALA A 222 -19.44 -1.60 3.10
N ALA A 223 -20.47 -0.77 3.28
CA ALA A 223 -21.78 -1.23 3.71
C ALA A 223 -22.45 -2.15 2.67
N GLN A 224 -22.36 -1.81 1.39
CA GLN A 224 -22.85 -2.66 0.30
C GLN A 224 -22.16 -4.03 0.28
N LYS A 225 -20.83 -4.05 0.44
CA LYS A 225 -20.04 -5.30 0.50
C LYS A 225 -20.39 -6.17 1.70
N ALA A 226 -20.71 -5.53 2.83
CA ALA A 226 -21.18 -6.20 4.04
C ALA A 226 -22.67 -6.61 3.95
N SER A 227 -23.34 -6.43 2.81
CA SER A 227 -24.79 -6.63 2.68
C SER A 227 -25.58 -5.87 3.77
N TRP A 228 -25.08 -4.70 4.15
CA TRP A 228 -25.63 -3.83 5.20
C TRP A 228 -25.60 -4.41 6.61
N ASP A 229 -24.87 -5.50 6.85
CA ASP A 229 -24.65 -6.05 8.19
C ASP A 229 -23.50 -5.29 8.89
N PRO A 230 -23.77 -4.53 9.96
CA PRO A 230 -22.74 -3.78 10.69
C PRO A 230 -21.75 -4.67 11.43
N SER A 231 -22.06 -5.97 11.59
CA SER A 231 -21.16 -6.95 12.20
C SER A 231 -20.29 -7.67 11.17
N ALA A 232 -20.54 -7.48 9.87
CA ALA A 232 -19.78 -8.07 8.80
C ALA A 232 -18.70 -7.12 8.26
N ALA A 233 -17.51 -7.67 7.96
CA ALA A 233 -16.50 -6.95 7.21
C ALA A 233 -16.99 -6.66 5.78
N PRO A 234 -16.62 -5.52 5.18
CA PRO A 234 -15.71 -4.48 5.71
C PRO A 234 -16.38 -3.41 6.58
N LEU A 235 -17.71 -3.46 6.82
CA LEU A 235 -18.43 -2.42 7.54
C LEU A 235 -18.03 -2.34 9.03
N THR A 236 -17.76 -3.48 9.68
CA THR A 236 -17.20 -3.51 11.04
C THR A 236 -15.87 -2.74 11.13
N ALA A 237 -14.97 -2.93 10.16
CA ALA A 237 -13.68 -2.25 10.12
C ALA A 237 -13.83 -0.73 9.95
N VAL A 238 -14.85 -0.27 9.21
CA VAL A 238 -15.21 1.16 9.13
C VAL A 238 -15.63 1.69 10.49
N ALA A 239 -16.51 0.98 11.20
CA ALA A 239 -16.97 1.40 12.52
C ALA A 239 -15.81 1.48 13.52
N GLU A 240 -14.96 0.46 13.56
CA GLU A 240 -13.75 0.41 14.40
C GLU A 240 -12.78 1.56 14.09
N HIS A 241 -12.62 1.91 12.82
CA HIS A 241 -11.73 2.99 12.41
C HIS A 241 -12.27 4.38 12.79
N LEU A 242 -13.57 4.62 12.62
CA LEU A 242 -14.18 5.92 12.92
C LEU A 242 -14.17 6.25 14.42
N VAL A 243 -14.03 5.25 15.30
CA VAL A 243 -13.93 5.46 16.75
C VAL A 243 -12.49 5.61 17.25
N LEU A 244 -11.48 5.53 16.37
CA LEU A 244 -10.09 5.68 16.78
C LEU A 244 -9.83 7.11 17.29
N PRO A 245 -9.15 7.30 18.43
CA PRO A 245 -8.93 8.63 19.05
C PRO A 245 -8.17 9.63 18.16
N MET A 246 -7.41 9.11 17.20
CA MET A 246 -6.60 9.89 16.26
C MET A 246 -7.41 10.47 15.10
N ILE A 247 -8.65 10.04 14.89
CA ILE A 247 -9.51 10.56 13.83
C ILE A 247 -10.21 11.83 14.33
N ASP A 248 -10.12 12.91 13.56
CA ASP A 248 -10.79 14.16 13.87
C ASP A 248 -12.31 13.96 13.91
N GLY A 249 -12.92 14.17 15.09
CA GLY A 249 -14.36 14.03 15.28
C GLY A 249 -15.19 14.90 14.32
N ARG A 250 -14.68 16.06 13.86
CA ARG A 250 -15.37 16.87 12.83
C ARG A 250 -15.44 16.13 11.50
N LYS A 251 -14.37 15.44 11.11
CA LYS A 251 -14.35 14.59 9.91
C LYS A 251 -15.30 13.41 10.06
N VAL A 252 -15.35 12.77 11.24
CA VAL A 252 -16.30 11.69 11.51
C VAL A 252 -17.74 12.16 11.29
N TRP A 253 -18.13 13.30 11.88
CA TRP A 253 -19.47 13.86 11.71
C TRP A 253 -19.79 14.16 10.24
N TRP A 254 -18.83 14.74 9.50
CA TRP A 254 -19.01 15.00 8.08
C TRP A 254 -19.17 13.71 7.27
N VAL A 255 -18.30 12.71 7.48
CA VAL A 255 -18.36 11.42 6.77
C VAL A 255 -19.67 10.71 7.06
N VAL A 256 -20.06 10.57 8.32
CA VAL A 256 -21.32 9.89 8.72
C VAL A 256 -22.52 10.64 8.16
N GLY A 257 -22.58 11.97 8.32
CA GLY A 257 -23.70 12.78 7.84
C GLY A 257 -23.89 12.71 6.32
N GLN A 258 -22.80 12.80 5.54
CA GLN A 258 -22.85 12.64 4.09
C GLN A 258 -23.18 11.21 3.67
N SER A 259 -22.69 10.20 4.41
CA SER A 259 -23.01 8.80 4.14
C SER A 259 -24.51 8.55 4.28
N LEU A 260 -25.14 9.04 5.36
CA LEU A 260 -26.59 8.95 5.56
C LEU A 260 -27.39 9.57 4.40
N ALA A 261 -26.96 10.73 3.90
CA ALA A 261 -27.60 11.35 2.74
C ALA A 261 -27.48 10.50 1.47
N LEU A 262 -26.34 9.85 1.25
CA LEU A 262 -26.14 8.93 0.13
C LEU A 262 -27.01 7.66 0.27
N LEU A 263 -27.13 7.11 1.48
CA LEU A 263 -28.01 5.97 1.78
C LEU A 263 -29.46 6.28 1.43
N TRP A 264 -29.94 7.43 1.87
CA TRP A 264 -31.31 7.86 1.61
C TRP A 264 -31.61 7.96 0.12
N ARG A 265 -30.65 8.44 -0.69
CA ARG A 265 -30.79 8.51 -2.15
C ARG A 265 -30.84 7.13 -2.80
N GLN A 266 -30.06 6.16 -2.34
CA GLN A 266 -30.13 4.80 -2.87
C GLN A 266 -31.44 4.09 -2.52
N ALA A 267 -32.00 4.33 -1.34
CA ALA A 267 -33.27 3.73 -0.92
C ALA A 267 -34.51 4.36 -1.60
N SER A 268 -34.35 5.53 -2.23
CA SER A 268 -35.44 6.28 -2.88
C SER A 268 -35.57 6.00 -4.39
N VAL A 269 -34.76 5.07 -4.93
CA VAL A 269 -34.76 4.61 -6.33
C VAL A 269 -35.26 3.17 -6.38
#